data_AF-A0A0X8D3U1-F1
#
_entry.id   AF-A0A0X8D3U1-F1
#
_cell.length_a   1.000
_cell.length_b   1.000
_cell.length_c   1.000
_cell.angle_alpha   90.00
_cell.angle_beta   90.00
_cell.angle_gamma   90.00
#
_symmetry.space_group_name_H-M   'P 1'
#
loop_
_entity.id
_entity.type
_entity.pdbx_description
1 polymer ?
#
loop_
_entity_poly.entity_id
_entity_poly.type
_entity_poly.pdbx_seq_one_letter_code
_entity_poly.pdbx_strand_id
1 'polypeptide(L)'
;MDREQKVIPFALLKERGTIRRKYKEYHNETLTRLLLEYHEQCSELFDLCIESRKLLIEYREKYSRMRELYTKSCELVKQKQEDMQRTISAYSLMKCFIAKKGLEDEFRNFIRTLPHG
;
A
#
# COMPACT_ATOMS: atom_id res chain seq x y z
N MET A 1 -3.16 1.78 36.13
CA MET A 1 -2.89 0.33 36.18
C MET A 1 -2.04 0.00 34.95
N ASP A 2 -0.75 0.34 35.02
CA ASP A 2 0.22 -0.02 34.00
C ASP A 2 0.30 -1.55 33.96
N ARG A 3 -0.24 -2.14 32.90
CA ARG A 3 0.10 -3.52 32.57
C ARG A 3 1.50 -3.43 31.99
N GLU A 4 2.51 -3.58 32.86
CA GLU A 4 3.84 -3.98 32.42
C GLU A 4 3.65 -5.23 31.55
N GLN A 5 3.64 -5.00 30.25
CA GLN A 5 3.56 -6.03 29.26
C GLN A 5 4.86 -6.79 29.47
N LYS A 6 4.78 -7.96 30.12
CA LYS A 6 5.88 -8.92 30.23
C LYS A 6 6.16 -9.43 28.83
N VAL A 7 6.73 -8.58 27.99
CA VAL A 7 7.25 -8.90 26.67
C VAL A 7 8.48 -9.73 26.97
N ILE A 8 8.34 -11.04 26.90
CA ILE A 8 9.48 -11.95 27.01
C ILE A 8 10.47 -11.52 25.91
N PRO A 9 11.69 -11.09 26.27
CA PRO A 9 12.67 -10.64 25.29
C PRO A 9 12.93 -11.74 24.25
N PHE A 10 12.85 -11.37 22.98
CA PHE A 10 12.95 -12.28 21.83
C PHE A 10 14.22 -13.15 21.84
N ALA A 11 15.31 -12.66 22.44
CA ALA A 11 16.57 -13.37 22.60
C ALA A 11 16.47 -14.58 23.56
N LEU A 12 15.66 -14.48 24.62
CA LEU A 12 15.50 -15.56 25.61
C LEU A 12 14.69 -16.73 25.06
N LEU A 13 13.77 -16.46 24.13
CA LEU A 13 13.03 -17.51 23.40
C LEU A 13 13.90 -18.25 22.38
N LYS A 14 15.11 -17.75 22.08
CA LYS A 14 16.06 -18.33 21.13
C LYS A 14 17.10 -19.23 21.81
N GLU A 15 17.18 -19.26 23.15
CA GLU A 15 18.01 -20.21 23.92
C GLU A 15 17.49 -21.68 23.87
N ARG A 16 16.82 -22.05 22.76
CA ARG A 16 16.18 -23.33 22.45
C ARG A 16 17.15 -24.52 22.36
N GLY A 17 18.46 -24.28 22.38
CA GLY A 17 19.50 -25.32 22.46
C GLY A 17 19.65 -25.95 23.85
N THR A 18 18.99 -25.42 24.88
CA THR A 18 19.15 -25.88 26.26
C THR A 18 18.24 -27.05 26.64
N ILE A 19 17.20 -27.35 25.85
CA ILE A 19 16.17 -28.34 26.20
C ILE A 19 16.67 -29.77 26.16
N ARG A 20 17.48 -30.15 25.16
CA ARG A 20 18.16 -31.45 25.17
C ARG A 20 19.07 -31.62 26.39
N ARG A 21 19.64 -30.54 26.92
CA ARG A 21 20.38 -30.55 28.20
C ARG A 21 19.43 -30.68 29.39
N LYS A 22 18.31 -29.95 29.38
CA LYS A 22 17.33 -29.88 30.47
C LYS A 22 16.61 -31.20 30.73
N TYR A 23 16.37 -32.01 29.70
CA TYR A 23 15.72 -33.32 29.83
C TYR A 23 16.69 -34.51 29.76
N LYS A 24 18.01 -34.26 29.72
CA LYS A 24 19.03 -35.31 29.65
C LYS A 24 19.05 -36.21 30.90
N GLU A 25 18.59 -35.68 32.03
CA GLU A 25 18.53 -36.38 33.32
C GLU A 25 17.25 -37.22 33.52
N TYR A 26 16.28 -37.15 32.60
CA TYR A 26 15.05 -37.93 32.70
C TYR A 26 15.24 -39.35 32.18
N HIS A 27 15.02 -40.34 33.05
CA HIS A 27 15.18 -41.77 32.73
C HIS A 27 14.05 -42.35 31.86
N ASN A 28 13.02 -41.58 31.51
CA ASN A 28 11.92 -42.01 30.64
C ASN A 28 12.08 -41.45 29.22
N GLU A 29 12.66 -42.25 28.33
CA GLU A 29 12.94 -41.86 26.95
C GLU A 29 11.70 -41.48 26.15
N THR A 30 10.55 -42.11 26.42
CA THR A 30 9.31 -41.84 25.69
C THR A 30 8.75 -40.46 26.05
N LEU A 31 8.75 -40.12 27.34
CA LEU A 31 8.34 -38.80 27.81
C LEU A 31 9.28 -37.71 27.29
N THR A 32 10.60 -37.94 27.35
CA THR A 32 11.59 -37.01 26.81
C THR A 32 11.38 -36.75 25.32
N ARG A 33 11.10 -37.79 24.52
CA ARG A 33 10.80 -37.64 23.09
C ARG A 33 9.55 -36.80 22.84
N LEU A 34 8.45 -37.07 23.56
CA LEU A 34 7.21 -36.31 23.42
C LEU A 34 7.38 -34.83 23.79
N LEU A 35 8.16 -34.55 24.84
CA LEU A 35 8.46 -33.18 25.26
C LEU A 35 9.31 -32.42 24.23
N LEU A 36 10.25 -33.11 23.56
CA LEU A 36 11.04 -32.54 22.48
C LEU A 36 10.18 -32.22 21.25
N GLU A 37 9.33 -33.16 20.84
CA GLU A 37 8.44 -33.02 19.68
C GLU A 37 7.42 -31.90 19.90
N TYR A 38 6.79 -31.84 21.07
CA TYR A 38 5.90 -30.74 21.45
C TYR A 38 6.61 -29.38 21.39
N HIS A 39 7.86 -29.32 21.85
CA HIS A 39 8.63 -28.08 21.81
C HIS A 39 9.01 -27.66 20.37
N GLU A 40 9.33 -28.63 19.51
CA GLU A 40 9.63 -28.39 18.09
C GLU A 40 8.38 -27.83 17.38
N GLN A 41 7.22 -28.46 17.58
CA GLN A 41 5.94 -27.97 17.06
C GLN A 41 5.61 -26.55 17.56
N CYS A 42 5.82 -26.28 18.85
CA CYS A 42 5.65 -24.92 19.38
C CYS A 42 6.59 -23.93 18.69
N SER A 43 7.83 -24.34 18.42
CA SER A 43 8.84 -23.49 17.78
C SER A 43 8.46 -23.16 16.34
N GLU A 44 8.00 -24.16 15.57
CA GLU A 44 7.49 -23.97 14.22
C GLU A 44 6.27 -23.04 14.20
N LEU A 45 5.33 -23.23 15.13
CA LEU A 45 4.17 -22.36 15.26
C LEU A 45 4.59 -20.91 15.53
N PHE A 46 5.58 -20.70 16.42
CA PHE A 46 6.12 -19.37 16.69
C PHE A 46 6.75 -18.74 15.44
N ASP A 47 7.53 -19.50 14.68
CA ASP A 47 8.18 -19.00 13.46
C ASP A 47 7.12 -18.64 12.40
N LEU A 48 6.08 -19.46 12.24
CA LEU A 48 4.93 -19.16 11.38
C LEU A 48 4.18 -17.88 11.83
N CYS A 49 4.02 -17.65 13.13
CA CYS A 49 3.43 -16.41 13.65
C CYS A 49 4.29 -15.18 13.30
N ILE A 50 5.62 -15.31 13.31
CA ILE A 50 6.54 -14.24 12.94
C ILE A 50 6.42 -13.91 11.46
N GLU A 51 6.46 -14.93 10.60
CA GLU A 51 6.31 -14.74 9.15
C GLU A 51 4.93 -14.17 8.80
N SER A 52 3.87 -14.66 9.45
CA SER A 52 2.51 -14.11 9.30
C SER A 52 2.46 -12.63 9.69
N ARG A 53 3.15 -12.24 10.77
CA ARG A 53 3.22 -10.83 11.18
C ARG A 53 3.96 -9.96 10.18
N LYS A 54 5.07 -10.44 9.60
CA LYS A 54 5.81 -9.71 8.56
C LYS A 54 4.93 -9.49 7.32
N LEU A 55 4.24 -10.54 6.86
CA LEU A 55 3.31 -10.45 5.73
C LEU A 55 2.20 -9.44 5.96
N LEU A 56 1.62 -9.39 7.17
CA LEU A 56 0.60 -8.40 7.52
C LEU A 56 1.13 -6.96 7.46
N ILE A 57 2.38 -6.73 7.88
CA ILE A 57 3.03 -5.41 7.79
C ILE A 57 3.21 -5.03 6.31
N GLU A 58 3.78 -5.92 5.49
CA GLU A 58 3.96 -5.67 4.05
C GLU A 58 2.64 -5.39 3.34
N TYR A 59 1.58 -6.14 3.66
CA TYR A 59 0.26 -5.92 3.10
C TYR A 59 -0.28 -4.54 3.46
N ARG A 60 -0.12 -4.12 4.72
CA ARG A 60 -0.54 -2.79 5.19
C ARG A 60 0.21 -1.67 4.48
N GLU A 61 1.50 -1.82 4.25
CA GLU A 61 2.32 -0.84 3.51
C GLU A 61 1.88 -0.73 2.04
N LYS A 62 1.68 -1.88 1.36
CA LYS A 62 1.17 -1.92 0.00
C LYS A 62 -0.20 -1.26 -0.12
N TYR A 63 -1.11 -1.54 0.82
CA TYR A 63 -2.43 -0.93 0.85
C TYR A 63 -2.34 0.60 1.02
N SER A 64 -1.48 1.07 1.92
CA SER A 64 -1.25 2.51 2.14
C SER A 64 -0.76 3.19 0.85
N ARG A 65 0.22 2.59 0.18
CA ARG A 65 0.73 3.09 -1.11
C ARG A 65 -0.34 3.11 -2.20
N MET A 66 -1.17 2.07 -2.28
CA MET A 66 -2.27 2.02 -3.25
C MET A 66 -3.31 3.12 -3.00
N ARG A 67 -3.62 3.38 -1.71
CA ARG A 67 -4.52 4.48 -1.33
C ARG A 67 -3.96 5.84 -1.71
N GLU A 68 -2.66 6.08 -1.52
CA GLU A 68 -2.01 7.32 -1.95
C GLU A 68 -2.07 7.52 -3.47
N LEU A 69 -1.79 6.47 -4.24
CA LEU A 69 -1.88 6.52 -5.71
C LEU A 69 -3.31 6.80 -6.17
N TYR A 70 -4.30 6.18 -5.54
CA TYR A 70 -5.70 6.44 -5.82
C TYR A 70 -6.07 7.91 -5.57
N THR A 71 -5.67 8.48 -4.43
CA THR A 71 -5.91 9.89 -4.12
C THR A 71 -5.30 10.81 -5.18
N LYS A 72 -4.02 10.59 -5.55
CA LYS A 72 -3.34 11.36 -6.61
C LYS A 72 -4.04 11.24 -7.96
N SER A 73 -4.54 10.06 -8.30
CA SER A 73 -5.30 9.83 -9.52
C SER A 73 -6.61 10.63 -9.53
N CYS A 74 -7.36 10.64 -8.43
CA CYS A 74 -8.57 11.45 -8.31
C CYS A 74 -8.29 12.95 -8.42
N GLU A 75 -7.22 13.44 -7.79
CA GLU A 75 -6.79 14.84 -7.90
C GLU A 75 -6.44 15.21 -9.34
N LEU A 76 -5.72 14.34 -10.05
CA LEU A 76 -5.36 14.56 -11.45
C LEU A 76 -6.60 14.62 -12.36
N VAL A 77 -7.59 13.76 -12.13
CA VAL A 77 -8.86 13.79 -12.87
C VAL A 77 -9.60 15.11 -12.63
N LYS A 78 -9.67 15.59 -11.39
CA LYS A 78 -10.27 16.90 -11.07
C LYS A 78 -9.55 18.03 -11.79
N GLN A 79 -8.22 18.05 -11.74
CA GLN A 79 -7.41 19.07 -12.42
C GLN A 79 -7.67 19.07 -13.94
N LYS A 80 -7.73 17.90 -14.57
CA LYS A 80 -8.06 17.78 -16.00
C LYS A 80 -9.46 18.28 -16.33
N GLN A 81 -10.43 18.02 -15.46
CA GLN A 81 -11.79 18.52 -15.63
C GLN A 81 -11.86 20.05 -15.52
N GLU A 82 -11.14 20.64 -14.57
CA GLU A 82 -11.04 22.10 -14.42
C GLU A 82 -10.37 22.75 -15.64
N ASP A 83 -9.26 22.18 -16.12
CA ASP A 83 -8.55 22.68 -17.31
C ASP A 83 -9.42 22.58 -18.58
N MET A 84 -10.19 21.50 -18.72
CA MET A 84 -11.17 21.37 -19.79
C MET A 84 -12.25 22.46 -19.70
N GLN A 85 -12.78 22.70 -18.50
CA GLN A 85 -13.78 23.74 -18.28
C GLN A 85 -13.24 25.14 -18.59
N ARG A 86 -11.99 25.43 -18.24
CA ARG A 86 -11.30 26.67 -18.60
C ARG A 86 -11.18 26.81 -20.12
N THR A 87 -10.82 25.74 -20.81
CA THR A 87 -10.70 25.72 -22.28
C THR A 87 -12.05 26.00 -22.96
N ILE A 88 -13.12 25.36 -22.50
CA ILE A 88 -14.49 25.60 -22.98
C ILE A 88 -14.89 27.07 -22.75
N SER A 89 -14.61 27.59 -21.56
CA SER A 89 -14.93 28.98 -21.20
C SER A 89 -14.17 29.98 -22.09
N ALA A 90 -12.87 29.76 -22.31
CA ALA A 90 -12.05 30.58 -23.21
C ALA A 90 -12.56 30.53 -24.65
N TYR A 91 -12.91 29.34 -25.16
CA TYR A 91 -13.51 29.19 -26.47
C TYR A 91 -14.83 29.96 -26.60
N SER A 92 -15.70 29.88 -25.58
CA SER A 92 -16.95 30.62 -25.55
C SER A 92 -16.73 32.13 -25.58
N LEU A 93 -15.77 32.64 -24.80
CA LEU A 93 -15.42 34.06 -24.81
C LEU A 93 -14.87 34.51 -26.16
N MET A 94 -13.99 33.71 -26.77
CA MET A 94 -13.45 33.99 -28.11
C MET A 94 -14.56 34.04 -29.16
N LYS A 95 -15.50 33.09 -29.13
CA LYS A 95 -16.66 33.07 -30.02
C LYS A 95 -17.52 34.33 -29.86
N CYS A 96 -17.82 34.74 -28.62
CA CYS A 96 -18.54 35.98 -28.33
C CYS A 96 -17.79 37.22 -28.84
N PHE A 97 -16.47 37.26 -28.69
CA PHE A 97 -15.63 38.36 -29.17
C PHE A 97 -15.69 38.48 -30.70
N ILE A 98 -15.52 37.37 -31.42
CA ILE A 98 -15.58 37.30 -32.88
C ILE A 98 -16.93 37.82 -33.38
N ALA A 99 -18.04 37.32 -32.81
CA ALA A 99 -19.38 37.75 -33.15
C ALA A 99 -19.58 39.25 -32.90
N LYS A 100 -19.18 39.74 -31.73
CA LYS A 100 -19.29 41.17 -31.37
C LYS A 100 -18.46 42.08 -32.29
N LYS A 101 -17.39 41.56 -32.88
CA LYS A 101 -16.53 42.30 -33.81
C LYS A 101 -16.91 42.10 -35.29
N GLY A 102 -17.90 41.26 -35.59
CA GLY A 102 -18.30 40.96 -36.97
C GLY A 102 -17.25 40.16 -37.76
N LEU A 103 -16.33 39.47 -37.08
CA LEU A 103 -15.18 38.77 -37.70
C LEU A 103 -15.50 37.32 -38.07
N GLU A 104 -16.78 36.94 -38.14
CA GLU A 104 -17.21 35.55 -38.24
C GLU A 104 -16.79 34.89 -39.56
N ASP A 105 -16.90 35.62 -40.66
CA ASP A 105 -16.51 35.14 -41.99
C ASP A 105 -15.00 35.09 -42.19
N GLU A 106 -14.28 36.10 -41.68
CA GLU A 106 -12.82 36.12 -41.67
C GLU A 106 -12.25 34.94 -40.86
N PHE A 107 -12.81 34.68 -39.68
CA PHE A 107 -12.41 33.56 -38.84
C PHE A 107 -12.74 32.20 -39.50
N ARG A 108 -13.89 32.09 -40.18
CA ARG A 108 -14.26 30.89 -40.93
C ARG A 108 -13.31 30.62 -42.09
N ASN A 109 -12.92 31.66 -42.83
CA ASN A 109 -11.95 31.56 -43.91
C ASN A 109 -10.56 31.20 -43.37
N PHE A 110 -10.14 31.81 -42.26
CA PHE A 110 -8.89 31.46 -41.58
C PHE A 110 -8.84 29.97 -41.22
N ILE A 111 -9.88 29.42 -40.58
CA ILE A 111 -9.94 27.99 -40.24
C ILE A 111 -9.83 27.11 -41.49
N ARG A 112 -10.50 27.47 -42.59
CA ARG A 112 -10.45 26.72 -43.86
C ARG A 112 -9.06 26.72 -44.51
N THR A 113 -8.25 27.73 -44.23
CA THR A 113 -6.87 27.83 -44.76
C THR A 113 -5.83 27.16 -43.88
N LEU A 114 -6.20 26.66 -42.70
CA LEU A 114 -5.26 25.94 -41.83
C LEU A 114 -4.89 24.58 -42.45
N PRO A 115 -3.60 24.22 -42.51
CA PRO A 115 -3.20 22.90 -42.98
C PRO A 115 -3.78 21.83 -42.06
N HIS A 116 -4.49 20.87 -42.64
CA HIS A 116 -4.90 19.67 -41.92
C HIS A 116 -3.68 18.75 -41.87
N GLY A 117 -3.05 18.68 -40.69
CA GLY A 117 -1.96 17.75 -40.39
C GLY A 117 -2.46 16.33 -40.20
#